data_AF-A0A2N2NVD3-F1
#
_entry.id   AF-A0A2N2NVD3-F1
#
_cell.length_a   1.000
_cell.length_b   1.000
_cell.length_c   1.000
_cell.angle_alpha   90.00
_cell.angle_beta   90.00
_cell.angle_gamma   90.00
#
_symmetry.space_group_name_H-M   'P 1'
#
loop_
_entity.id
_entity.type
_entity.pdbx_description
1 polymer ?
#
loop_
_entity_poly.entity_id
_entity_poly.type
_entity_poly.pdbx_seq_one_letter_code
_entity_poly.pdbx_strand_id
1 'polypeptide(L)'
;MNKKMNLIILVMMLLLTACSGGQSVAPVQNQDAAMNEVEKEGTGTAGADNPADLDQVQSQEQTQEMVQLSTQVRLILGSMALAESDLKLTQEQATALIPLWKVMKTLLSSDTAAGEEIEALLNQIQTVFTPEQLEWINNYNLSPDAYQEILTKYVPEEFQNAGSLMTEEEREERRATAIAENGGTVPPELQSGGGGRGMGGGMGGGIPGSGAGAGASASEGTRGGAGQLNTFLIDALVAELELIANL
;
A
#
# COMPACT_ATOMS: atom_id res chain seq x y z
N MET A 1 43.84 -27.06 6.82
CA MET A 1 43.06 -25.80 6.70
C MET A 1 42.38 -25.80 5.35
N ASN A 2 41.05 -25.76 5.38
CA ASN A 2 40.20 -26.08 4.24
C ASN A 2 40.25 -24.94 3.22
N LYS A 3 40.35 -25.25 1.91
CA LYS A 3 40.38 -24.25 0.83
C LYS A 3 39.25 -23.21 0.90
N LYS A 4 38.10 -23.58 1.47
CA LYS A 4 36.96 -22.69 1.75
C LYS A 4 37.27 -21.63 2.82
N MET A 5 38.11 -21.96 3.80
CA MET A 5 38.53 -21.04 4.86
C MET A 5 39.56 -20.02 4.37
N ASN A 6 40.41 -20.39 3.41
CA ASN A 6 41.33 -19.45 2.76
C ASN A 6 40.60 -18.47 1.82
N LEU A 7 39.49 -18.89 1.19
CA LEU A 7 38.67 -18.01 0.35
C LEU A 7 37.96 -16.92 1.18
N ILE A 8 37.44 -17.28 2.36
CA ILE A 8 36.75 -16.33 3.26
C ILE A 8 37.71 -15.26 3.79
N ILE A 9 38.94 -15.65 4.14
CA ILE A 9 39.98 -14.70 4.61
C ILE A 9 40.42 -13.75 3.49
N LEU A 10 40.46 -14.22 2.24
CA LEU A 10 40.86 -13.40 1.08
C LEU A 10 39.78 -12.40 0.64
N VAL A 11 38.49 -12.74 0.81
CA VAL A 11 37.37 -11.84 0.51
C VAL A 11 37.18 -10.78 1.60
N MET A 12 37.51 -11.08 2.86
CA MET A 12 37.36 -10.13 3.98
C MET A 12 38.45 -9.04 4.00
N MET A 13 39.61 -9.25 3.35
CA MET A 13 40.64 -8.22 3.19
C MET A 13 40.38 -7.22 2.05
N LEU A 14 39.42 -7.50 1.15
CA LEU A 14 39.18 -6.66 -0.04
C LEU A 14 38.14 -5.55 0.20
N LEU A 15 37.49 -5.52 1.36
CA LEU A 15 36.38 -4.60 1.67
C LEU A 15 36.78 -3.40 2.54
N LEU A 16 38.07 -3.17 2.81
CA LEU A 16 38.54 -2.09 3.70
C LEU A 16 39.20 -0.90 2.98
N THR A 17 39.11 -0.78 1.65
CA THR A 17 39.73 0.35 0.92
C THR A 17 38.80 0.94 -0.14
N ALA A 18 37.82 1.75 0.28
CA ALA A 18 37.25 2.78 -0.57
C ALA A 18 36.47 3.80 0.28
N CYS A 19 37.17 4.75 0.87
CA CYS A 19 36.56 6.00 1.29
C CYS A 19 37.44 7.16 0.80
N SER A 20 36.77 8.18 0.27
CA SER A 20 37.26 9.52 -0.09
C SER A 20 38.07 9.68 -1.38
N GLY A 21 37.47 10.41 -2.32
CA GLY A 21 38.09 10.89 -3.55
C GLY A 21 37.09 11.75 -4.31
N GLY A 22 36.73 12.91 -3.76
CA GLY A 22 35.89 13.89 -4.45
C GLY A 22 36.67 14.61 -5.54
N GLN A 23 36.03 14.88 -6.68
CA GLN A 23 36.44 15.94 -7.59
C GLN A 23 35.24 16.54 -8.31
N SER A 24 35.03 17.81 -7.99
CA SER A 24 34.15 18.75 -8.66
C SER A 24 34.71 19.12 -10.02
N VAL A 25 33.86 19.20 -11.06
CA VAL A 25 34.21 19.91 -12.29
C VAL A 25 33.02 20.75 -12.73
N ALA A 26 33.28 22.05 -12.89
CA ALA A 26 32.37 23.08 -13.35
C ALA A 26 32.37 23.15 -14.91
N PRO A 27 31.49 23.95 -15.54
CA PRO A 27 31.08 23.80 -16.93
C PRO A 27 32.00 24.52 -17.92
N VAL A 28 32.06 24.05 -19.17
CA VAL A 28 32.72 24.74 -20.29
C VAL A 28 31.70 25.11 -21.35
N GLN A 29 31.66 26.42 -21.62
CA GLN A 29 30.91 27.10 -22.68
C GLN A 29 31.72 27.15 -24.00
N ASN A 30 30.99 27.06 -25.12
CA ASN A 30 31.16 27.72 -26.44
C ASN A 30 32.48 27.47 -27.22
N GLN A 31 32.57 27.46 -28.55
CA GLN A 31 31.95 28.20 -29.67
C GLN A 31 32.43 27.48 -30.97
N ASP A 32 31.71 27.38 -32.10
CA ASP A 32 31.60 28.33 -33.22
C ASP A 32 30.80 27.59 -34.34
N ALA A 33 29.70 28.12 -34.88
CA ALA A 33 29.57 29.13 -35.94
C ALA A 33 29.88 28.64 -37.38
N ALA A 34 28.83 28.48 -38.19
CA ALA A 34 28.77 28.73 -39.64
C ALA A 34 27.28 28.70 -40.06
N MET A 35 26.59 29.84 -40.12
CA MET A 35 26.37 30.66 -41.33
C MET A 35 25.92 29.86 -42.56
N ASN A 36 24.63 29.95 -42.92
CA ASN A 36 24.27 30.58 -44.18
C ASN A 36 22.89 31.24 -44.11
N GLU A 37 22.90 32.47 -44.57
CA GLU A 37 21.84 33.47 -44.71
C GLU A 37 21.12 33.19 -46.06
N VAL A 38 19.84 33.47 -46.29
CA VAL A 38 19.35 34.74 -46.87
C VAL A 38 17.92 34.53 -47.40
N GLU A 39 17.00 35.44 -46.98
CA GLU A 39 15.89 36.11 -47.70
C GLU A 39 14.73 35.29 -48.35
N LYS A 40 13.47 35.76 -48.48
CA LYS A 40 12.79 37.03 -48.18
C LYS A 40 11.26 36.91 -48.31
N GLU A 41 10.57 37.78 -47.57
CA GLU A 41 9.36 38.59 -47.89
C GLU A 41 7.94 38.01 -47.98
N GLY A 42 7.02 38.78 -47.38
CA GLY A 42 5.56 38.74 -47.60
C GLY A 42 4.72 39.03 -46.34
N THR A 43 4.96 40.13 -45.61
CA THR A 43 4.02 41.28 -45.43
C THR A 43 2.50 40.98 -45.46
N GLY A 44 1.83 41.26 -44.34
CA GLY A 44 0.37 41.41 -44.25
C GLY A 44 -0.12 41.61 -42.82
N THR A 45 -0.39 42.85 -42.43
CA THR A 45 -0.80 43.26 -41.07
C THR A 45 -2.32 43.51 -40.97
N ALA A 46 -2.88 43.10 -39.82
CA ALA A 46 -4.04 43.60 -39.08
C ALA A 46 -5.48 43.21 -39.48
N GLY A 47 -6.18 42.61 -38.50
CA GLY A 47 -7.40 43.21 -37.97
C GLY A 47 -8.62 42.30 -37.80
N ALA A 48 -8.81 41.84 -36.55
CA ALA A 48 -10.06 41.56 -35.84
C ALA A 48 -11.15 40.68 -36.49
N ASP A 49 -11.40 39.51 -35.89
CA ASP A 49 -12.65 39.17 -35.18
C ASP A 49 -12.59 37.71 -34.71
N ASN A 50 -12.63 37.47 -33.39
CA ASN A 50 -12.99 36.17 -32.79
C ASN A 50 -14.51 36.25 -32.55
N PRO A 51 -15.33 35.16 -32.54
CA PRO A 51 -15.01 33.86 -31.95
C PRO A 51 -15.66 32.63 -32.62
N ALA A 52 -15.06 31.45 -32.49
CA ALA A 52 -15.79 30.19 -32.30
C ALA A 52 -14.79 29.03 -32.18
N ASP A 53 -14.82 28.40 -31.01
CA ASP A 53 -15.01 26.96 -30.92
C ASP A 53 -13.96 26.09 -31.63
N LEU A 54 -12.77 26.05 -31.02
CA LEU A 54 -11.98 24.83 -31.06
C LEU A 54 -12.19 24.16 -29.71
N ASP A 55 -13.25 23.36 -29.69
CA ASP A 55 -13.43 22.18 -28.84
C ASP A 55 -12.08 21.73 -28.26
N GLN A 56 -11.82 22.14 -27.02
CA GLN A 56 -10.99 21.35 -26.15
C GLN A 56 -11.81 20.09 -25.86
N VAL A 57 -11.73 19.14 -26.79
CA VAL A 57 -11.85 17.74 -26.44
C VAL A 57 -10.74 17.53 -25.41
N GLN A 58 -11.10 17.71 -24.15
CA GLN A 58 -10.45 17.05 -23.04
C GLN A 58 -10.51 15.57 -23.42
N SER A 59 -9.46 15.12 -24.09
CA SER A 59 -8.98 13.76 -23.97
C SER A 59 -8.74 13.58 -22.48
N GLN A 60 -9.79 13.21 -21.75
CA GLN A 60 -9.66 12.51 -20.51
C GLN A 60 -8.88 11.25 -20.91
N GLU A 61 -7.56 11.32 -20.81
CA GLU A 61 -6.79 10.14 -20.47
C GLU A 61 -7.50 9.61 -19.23
N GLN A 62 -8.37 8.61 -19.43
CA GLN A 62 -8.90 7.79 -18.37
C GLN A 62 -7.68 7.09 -17.81
N THR A 63 -6.94 7.78 -16.95
CA THR A 63 -5.93 7.19 -16.11
C THR A 63 -6.71 6.23 -15.24
N GLN A 64 -6.77 4.98 -15.67
CA GLN A 64 -7.50 3.92 -15.01
C GLN A 64 -6.97 3.88 -13.58
N GLU A 65 -7.79 4.34 -12.62
CA GLU A 65 -7.39 4.41 -11.23
C GLU A 65 -7.17 2.98 -10.76
N MET A 66 -5.95 2.65 -10.35
CA MET A 66 -5.59 1.34 -9.82
C MET A 66 -5.50 1.43 -8.31
N VAL A 67 -5.94 0.38 -7.62
CA VAL A 67 -5.88 0.32 -6.16
C VAL A 67 -4.41 0.20 -5.73
N GLN A 68 -3.99 1.08 -4.82
CA GLN A 68 -2.66 0.98 -4.22
C GLN A 68 -2.63 -0.09 -3.13
N LEU A 69 -2.12 -1.27 -3.46
CA LEU A 69 -2.00 -2.39 -2.52
C LEU A 69 -0.72 -2.27 -1.68
N SER A 70 -0.85 -2.50 -0.37
CA SER A 70 0.31 -2.70 0.52
C SER A 70 1.10 -3.94 0.08
N THR A 71 2.40 -4.01 0.41
CA THR A 71 3.26 -5.15 0.04
C THR A 71 2.66 -6.49 0.49
N GLN A 72 2.13 -6.54 1.71
CA GLN A 72 1.55 -7.75 2.25
C GLN A 72 0.25 -8.15 1.52
N VAL A 73 -0.68 -7.21 1.30
CA VAL A 73 -1.93 -7.50 0.56
C VAL A 73 -1.60 -7.92 -0.87
N ARG A 74 -0.66 -7.24 -1.52
CA ARG A 74 -0.20 -7.60 -2.87
C ARG A 74 0.38 -9.01 -2.91
N LEU A 75 1.19 -9.39 -1.93
CA LEU A 75 1.73 -10.75 -1.84
C LEU A 75 0.62 -11.78 -1.65
N ILE A 76 -0.37 -11.50 -0.80
CA ILE A 76 -1.50 -12.42 -0.56
C ILE A 76 -2.36 -12.58 -1.83
N LEU A 77 -2.87 -11.48 -2.38
CA LEU A 77 -3.76 -11.51 -3.54
C LEU A 77 -3.04 -11.96 -4.82
N GLY A 78 -1.80 -11.50 -5.01
CA GLY A 78 -0.97 -11.92 -6.12
C GLY A 78 -0.65 -13.41 -6.07
N SER A 79 -0.42 -13.99 -4.89
CA SER A 79 -0.21 -15.44 -4.75
C SER A 79 -1.42 -16.26 -5.15
N MET A 80 -2.64 -15.82 -4.78
CA MET A 80 -3.89 -16.47 -5.23
C MET A 80 -4.05 -16.35 -6.74
N ALA A 81 -3.78 -15.16 -7.29
CA ALA A 81 -3.92 -14.90 -8.72
C ALA A 81 -2.89 -15.66 -9.60
N LEU A 82 -1.79 -16.16 -9.04
CA LEU A 82 -0.86 -17.03 -9.78
C LEU A 82 -1.55 -18.29 -10.33
N ALA A 83 -2.63 -18.77 -9.71
CA ALA A 83 -3.37 -19.95 -10.17
C ALA A 83 -3.97 -19.80 -11.58
N GLU A 84 -4.26 -18.55 -11.98
CA GLU A 84 -4.80 -18.18 -13.30
C GLU A 84 -3.70 -17.87 -14.33
N SER A 85 -2.45 -17.82 -13.89
CA SER A 85 -1.27 -17.55 -14.72
C SER A 85 -0.53 -18.82 -15.13
N ASP A 86 0.48 -18.69 -15.98
CA ASP A 86 1.45 -19.76 -16.28
C ASP A 86 2.49 -19.98 -15.15
N LEU A 87 2.48 -19.12 -14.13
CA LEU A 87 3.42 -19.11 -13.00
C LEU A 87 2.82 -19.75 -11.73
N LYS A 88 1.97 -20.76 -11.90
CA LYS A 88 1.25 -21.43 -10.80
C LYS A 88 2.21 -21.92 -9.72
N LEU A 89 1.73 -21.89 -8.49
CA LEU A 89 2.45 -22.47 -7.36
C LEU A 89 2.50 -24.00 -7.50
N THR A 90 3.67 -24.57 -7.21
CA THR A 90 3.82 -26.03 -7.14
C THR A 90 3.32 -26.58 -5.82
N GLN A 91 3.13 -27.91 -5.74
CA GLN A 91 2.78 -28.62 -4.51
C GLN A 91 3.81 -28.39 -3.41
N GLU A 92 5.10 -28.40 -3.75
CA GLU A 92 6.20 -28.16 -2.82
C GLU A 92 6.18 -26.73 -2.29
N GLN A 93 5.94 -25.74 -3.16
CA GLN A 93 5.80 -24.34 -2.75
C GLN A 93 4.61 -24.16 -1.81
N ALA A 94 3.45 -24.74 -2.17
CA ALA A 94 2.26 -24.66 -1.34
C ALA A 94 2.48 -25.27 0.06
N THR A 95 3.07 -26.46 0.11
CA THR A 95 3.41 -27.15 1.37
C THR A 95 4.34 -26.31 2.25
N ALA A 96 5.31 -25.62 1.64
CA ALA A 96 6.22 -24.72 2.36
C ALA A 96 5.56 -23.41 2.81
N LEU A 97 4.62 -22.87 2.03
CA LEU A 97 3.95 -21.60 2.31
C LEU A 97 2.88 -21.69 3.40
N ILE A 98 2.11 -22.79 3.46
CA ILE A 98 1.02 -22.99 4.44
C ILE A 98 1.45 -22.66 5.89
N PRO A 99 2.51 -23.25 6.44
CA PRO A 99 2.90 -22.98 7.83
C PRO A 99 3.34 -21.52 8.04
N LEU A 100 4.01 -20.91 7.06
CA LEU A 100 4.47 -19.51 7.15
C LEU A 100 3.30 -18.54 7.23
N TRP A 101 2.29 -18.72 6.38
CA TRP A 101 1.09 -17.90 6.38
C TRP A 101 0.23 -18.09 7.65
N LYS A 102 0.18 -19.31 8.19
CA LYS A 102 -0.49 -19.56 9.49
C LYS A 102 0.20 -18.83 10.65
N VAL A 103 1.55 -18.77 10.65
CA VAL A 103 2.28 -17.95 11.64
C VAL A 103 2.02 -16.46 11.41
N MET A 104 2.04 -16.00 10.16
CA MET A 104 1.75 -14.60 9.81
C MET A 104 0.37 -14.18 10.34
N LYS A 105 -0.65 -15.03 10.16
CA LYS A 105 -1.98 -14.78 10.72
C LYS A 105 -1.96 -14.62 12.24
N THR A 106 -1.22 -15.49 12.92
CA THR A 106 -1.10 -15.46 14.39
C THR A 106 -0.42 -14.17 14.85
N LEU A 107 0.62 -13.72 14.16
CA LEU A 107 1.31 -12.46 14.47
C LEU A 107 0.40 -11.24 14.25
N LEU A 108 -0.35 -11.21 13.14
CA LEU A 108 -1.26 -10.11 12.84
C LEU A 108 -2.46 -10.04 13.80
N SER A 109 -2.81 -11.17 14.41
CA SER A 109 -3.87 -11.25 15.43
C SER A 109 -3.35 -10.93 16.84
N SER A 110 -2.04 -10.75 17.01
CA SER A 110 -1.42 -10.48 18.30
C SER A 110 -1.12 -9.00 18.47
N ASP A 111 -1.59 -8.42 19.58
CA ASP A 111 -1.33 -7.01 19.92
C ASP A 111 0.15 -6.74 20.27
N THR A 112 0.94 -7.78 20.49
CA THR A 112 2.35 -7.67 20.92
C THR A 112 3.36 -8.03 19.84
N ALA A 113 2.93 -8.38 18.62
CA ALA A 113 3.86 -8.74 17.55
C ALA A 113 4.74 -7.54 17.17
N ALA A 114 6.07 -7.75 17.14
CA ALA A 114 6.99 -6.71 16.72
C ALA A 114 6.96 -6.56 15.20
N GLY A 115 7.06 -5.32 14.70
CA GLY A 115 7.09 -5.06 13.24
C GLY A 115 8.24 -5.79 12.53
N GLU A 116 9.38 -5.93 13.20
CA GLU A 116 10.56 -6.66 12.71
C GLU A 116 10.26 -8.16 12.52
N GLU A 117 9.42 -8.77 13.36
CA GLU A 117 9.03 -10.18 13.23
C GLU A 117 8.13 -10.39 12.01
N ILE A 118 7.19 -9.47 11.79
CA ILE A 118 6.30 -9.49 10.61
C ILE A 118 7.14 -9.33 9.33
N GLU A 119 8.07 -8.38 9.31
CA GLU A 119 8.93 -8.16 8.14
C GLU A 119 9.86 -9.35 7.87
N ALA A 120 10.49 -9.91 8.90
CA ALA A 120 11.34 -11.09 8.77
C ALA A 120 10.55 -12.29 8.20
N LEU A 121 9.32 -12.49 8.68
CA LEU A 121 8.45 -13.56 8.16
C LEU A 121 8.00 -13.29 6.72
N LEU A 122 7.68 -12.04 6.37
CA LEU A 122 7.35 -11.66 5.00
C LEU A 122 8.52 -11.91 4.04
N ASN A 123 9.74 -11.62 4.47
CA ASN A 123 10.95 -11.95 3.72
C ASN A 123 11.14 -13.45 3.56
N GLN A 124 10.90 -14.22 4.63
CA GLN A 124 10.96 -15.69 4.56
C GLN A 124 9.94 -16.25 3.56
N ILE A 125 8.69 -15.76 3.59
CA ILE A 125 7.63 -16.15 2.64
C ILE A 125 8.09 -15.93 1.21
N GLN A 126 8.67 -14.76 0.91
CA GLN A 126 9.14 -14.42 -0.45
C GLN A 126 10.23 -15.37 -0.96
N THR A 127 11.05 -15.98 -0.10
CA THR A 127 12.10 -16.90 -0.55
C THR A 127 11.59 -18.23 -1.12
N VAL A 128 10.30 -18.54 -0.95
CA VAL A 128 9.67 -19.76 -1.50
C VAL A 128 9.28 -19.59 -2.98
N PHE A 129 9.06 -18.34 -3.41
CA PHE A 129 8.67 -18.02 -4.77
C PHE A 129 9.88 -17.99 -5.71
N THR A 130 9.67 -18.27 -6.99
CA THR A 130 10.69 -18.03 -8.01
C THR A 130 10.83 -16.52 -8.26
N PRO A 131 11.97 -16.06 -8.82
CA PRO A 131 12.14 -14.67 -9.21
C PRO A 131 11.03 -14.16 -10.14
N GLU A 132 10.60 -14.99 -11.09
CA GLU A 132 9.55 -14.65 -12.05
C GLU A 132 8.18 -14.51 -11.38
N GLN A 133 7.87 -15.40 -10.42
CA GLN A 133 6.66 -15.28 -9.59
C GLN A 133 6.67 -14.00 -8.75
N LEU A 134 7.79 -13.66 -8.13
CA LEU A 134 7.92 -12.44 -7.34
C LEU A 134 7.78 -11.18 -8.20
N GLU A 135 8.40 -11.17 -9.39
CA GLU A 135 8.25 -10.06 -10.33
C GLU A 135 6.79 -9.90 -10.76
N TRP A 136 6.11 -11.00 -11.08
CA TRP A 136 4.68 -10.99 -11.42
C TRP A 136 3.84 -10.43 -10.27
N ILE A 137 4.03 -10.95 -9.05
CA ILE A 137 3.32 -10.49 -7.84
C ILE A 137 3.59 -9.01 -7.57
N ASN A 138 4.83 -8.55 -7.69
CA ASN A 138 5.19 -7.16 -7.43
C ASN A 138 4.51 -6.20 -8.41
N ASN A 139 4.20 -6.66 -9.61
CA ASN A 139 3.47 -5.92 -10.64
C ASN A 139 1.96 -6.20 -10.62
N TYR A 140 1.47 -7.02 -9.69
CA TYR A 140 0.05 -7.29 -9.53
C TYR A 140 -0.69 -6.05 -9.02
N ASN A 141 -1.67 -5.60 -9.80
CA ASN A 141 -2.49 -4.44 -9.51
C ASN A 141 -3.96 -4.77 -9.82
N LEU A 142 -4.88 -4.12 -9.12
CA LEU A 142 -6.32 -4.33 -9.26
C LEU A 142 -7.03 -3.02 -9.59
N SER A 143 -8.11 -3.12 -10.36
CA SER A 143 -9.10 -2.04 -10.43
C SER A 143 -9.88 -1.97 -9.10
N PRO A 144 -10.49 -0.83 -8.78
CA PRO A 144 -11.37 -0.68 -7.61
C PRO A 144 -12.48 -1.74 -7.58
N ASP A 145 -13.12 -2.00 -8.72
CA ASP A 145 -14.20 -2.99 -8.83
C ASP A 145 -13.72 -4.41 -8.51
N ALA A 146 -12.57 -4.81 -9.05
CA ALA A 146 -12.00 -6.14 -8.81
C ALA A 146 -11.57 -6.31 -7.35
N TYR A 147 -11.00 -5.25 -6.75
CA TYR A 147 -10.66 -5.26 -5.34
C TYR A 147 -11.91 -5.38 -4.46
N GLN A 148 -12.99 -4.66 -4.78
CA GLN A 148 -14.26 -4.75 -4.06
C GLN A 148 -14.90 -6.13 -4.18
N GLU A 149 -14.82 -6.79 -5.34
CA GLU A 149 -15.30 -8.16 -5.52
C GLU A 149 -14.53 -9.14 -4.64
N ILE A 150 -13.19 -9.02 -4.57
CA ILE A 150 -12.34 -9.82 -3.69
C ILE A 150 -12.74 -9.63 -2.22
N LEU A 151 -12.96 -8.39 -1.77
CA LEU A 151 -13.41 -8.13 -0.41
C LEU A 151 -14.77 -8.76 -0.14
N THR A 152 -15.72 -8.61 -1.06
CA THR A 152 -17.06 -9.21 -0.96
C THR A 152 -16.99 -10.73 -0.82
N LYS A 153 -16.06 -11.36 -1.54
CA LYS A 153 -15.88 -12.81 -1.58
C LYS A 153 -15.25 -13.38 -0.31
N TYR A 154 -14.22 -12.72 0.22
CA TYR A 154 -13.36 -13.30 1.27
C TYR A 154 -13.50 -12.65 2.64
N VAL A 155 -14.08 -11.46 2.74
CA VAL A 155 -14.25 -10.75 4.01
C VAL A 155 -15.70 -10.89 4.46
N PRO A 156 -15.99 -11.27 5.73
CA PRO A 156 -17.36 -11.36 6.22
C PRO A 156 -18.12 -10.03 6.13
N GLU A 157 -19.41 -10.09 5.79
CA GLU A 157 -20.25 -8.89 5.61
C GLU A 157 -20.30 -8.02 6.87
N GLU A 158 -20.29 -8.62 8.06
CA GLU A 158 -20.21 -7.89 9.33
C GLU A 158 -18.97 -7.00 9.43
N PHE A 159 -17.86 -7.41 8.83
CA PHE A 159 -16.61 -6.66 8.84
C PHE A 159 -16.53 -5.63 7.71
N GLN A 160 -17.12 -5.93 6.55
CA GLN A 160 -17.31 -4.95 5.47
C GLN A 160 -18.17 -3.77 5.91
N ASN A 161 -19.22 -4.06 6.67
CA ASN A 161 -20.11 -3.07 7.22
C ASN A 161 -19.59 -2.43 8.50
N ALA A 162 -18.56 -2.99 9.14
CA ALA A 162 -17.89 -2.32 10.25
C ALA A 162 -17.18 -1.08 9.71
N GLY A 163 -17.22 0.03 10.46
CA GLY A 163 -16.68 1.34 10.07
C GLY A 163 -15.23 1.41 9.60
N SER A 164 -14.50 0.30 9.67
CA SER A 164 -13.10 0.18 9.32
C SER A 164 -12.81 0.12 7.81
N LEU A 165 -13.75 -0.33 6.97
CA LEU A 165 -13.53 -0.44 5.51
C LEU A 165 -14.27 0.61 4.70
N MET A 166 -15.15 1.38 5.33
CA MET A 166 -15.88 2.49 4.70
C MET A 166 -14.97 3.70 4.45
N THR A 167 -15.29 4.45 3.41
CA THR A 167 -14.70 5.77 3.14
C THR A 167 -15.03 6.75 4.27
N GLU A 168 -14.28 7.85 4.39
CA GLU A 168 -14.56 8.87 5.41
C GLU A 168 -15.94 9.51 5.20
N GLU A 169 -16.35 9.70 3.95
CA GLU A 169 -17.65 10.23 3.56
C GLU A 169 -18.79 9.32 4.01
N GLU A 170 -18.76 8.03 3.66
CA GLU A 170 -19.77 7.05 4.10
C GLU A 170 -19.82 6.90 5.62
N ARG A 171 -18.66 7.02 6.29
CA ARG A 171 -18.57 6.99 7.76
C ARG A 171 -19.24 8.22 8.38
N GLU A 172 -19.06 9.39 7.77
CA GLU A 172 -19.69 10.64 8.22
C GLU A 172 -21.20 10.62 8.03
N GLU A 173 -21.69 10.15 6.88
CA GLU A 173 -23.13 9.98 6.63
C GLU A 173 -23.78 9.02 7.62
N ARG A 174 -23.12 7.89 7.90
CA ARG A 174 -23.62 6.93 8.89
C ARG A 174 -23.60 7.50 10.30
N ARG A 175 -22.58 8.29 10.66
CA ARG A 175 -22.54 9.01 11.94
C ARG A 175 -23.67 10.03 12.04
N ALA A 176 -23.90 10.83 11.00
CA ALA A 176 -24.98 11.81 10.97
C ALA A 176 -26.35 11.13 11.14
N THR A 177 -26.57 10.02 10.45
CA THR A 177 -27.78 9.19 10.57
C THR A 177 -27.93 8.63 11.99
N ALA A 178 -26.86 8.04 12.54
CA ALA A 178 -26.89 7.48 13.89
C ALA A 178 -27.11 8.53 14.99
N ILE A 179 -26.59 9.74 14.83
CA ILE A 179 -26.82 10.89 15.72
C ILE A 179 -28.30 11.31 15.67
N ALA A 180 -28.90 11.34 14.48
CA ALA A 180 -30.31 11.66 14.30
C ALA A 180 -31.23 10.59 14.94
N GLU A 181 -30.86 9.32 14.84
CA GLU A 181 -31.65 8.19 15.36
C GLU A 181 -31.47 7.93 16.86
N ASN A 182 -30.27 8.14 17.42
CA ASN A 182 -29.95 7.86 18.83
C ASN A 182 -30.02 9.12 19.73
N GLY A 183 -30.64 10.20 19.27
CA GLY A 183 -30.85 11.39 20.09
C GLY A 183 -29.56 12.14 20.45
N GLY A 184 -28.58 12.16 19.55
CA GLY A 184 -27.33 12.92 19.71
C GLY A 184 -26.09 12.11 20.06
N THR A 185 -26.20 10.80 20.30
CA THR A 185 -25.04 9.94 20.64
C THR A 185 -24.56 9.14 19.44
N VAL A 186 -23.24 9.04 19.26
CA VAL A 186 -22.61 8.21 18.23
C VAL A 186 -22.41 6.79 18.80
N PRO A 187 -22.79 5.72 18.08
CA PRO A 187 -22.48 4.35 18.47
C PRO A 187 -20.97 4.13 18.64
N PRO A 188 -20.52 3.32 19.63
CA PRO A 188 -19.10 3.07 19.88
C PRO A 188 -18.32 2.60 18.63
N GLU A 189 -18.96 1.84 17.75
CA GLU A 189 -18.39 1.29 16.51
C GLU A 189 -18.07 2.38 15.46
N LEU A 190 -18.69 3.56 15.56
CA LEU A 190 -18.48 4.71 14.67
C LEU A 190 -17.63 5.82 15.32
N GLN A 191 -17.30 5.67 16.60
CA GLN A 191 -16.55 6.64 17.39
C GLN A 191 -15.02 6.54 17.18
N SER A 192 -14.52 5.38 16.73
CA SER A 192 -13.10 5.01 16.76
C SER A 192 -12.29 5.30 15.48
N GLY A 193 -12.86 6.01 14.50
CA GLY A 193 -12.19 6.28 13.23
C GLY A 193 -12.27 7.75 12.85
N GLY A 194 -11.18 8.49 13.01
CA GLY A 194 -11.03 9.84 12.45
C GLY A 194 -10.60 10.86 13.49
N GLY A 195 -9.32 11.25 13.43
CA GLY A 195 -8.82 12.48 14.04
C GLY A 195 -9.43 13.69 13.35
N GLY A 196 -10.66 14.04 13.72
CA GLY A 196 -11.33 15.26 13.32
C GLY A 196 -11.47 16.17 14.52
N ARG A 197 -10.86 17.35 14.46
CA ARG A 197 -11.07 18.42 15.44
C ARG A 197 -12.57 18.65 15.60
N GLY A 198 -13.11 18.28 16.75
CA GLY A 198 -14.45 18.69 17.17
C GLY A 198 -14.48 20.21 17.32
N MET A 199 -14.89 20.89 16.24
CA MET A 199 -15.38 22.26 16.31
C MET A 199 -16.89 22.14 16.52
N GLY A 200 -17.32 22.08 17.78
CA GLY A 200 -18.72 21.98 18.17
C GLY A 200 -18.91 22.57 19.55
N GLY A 201 -19.45 23.78 19.61
CA GLY A 201 -19.64 24.55 20.83
C GLY A 201 -20.55 23.84 21.83
N GLY A 202 -20.06 23.73 23.08
CA GLY A 202 -20.81 23.26 24.23
C GLY A 202 -20.35 24.02 25.47
N MET A 203 -21.17 24.98 25.88
CA MET A 203 -20.95 25.84 27.03
C MET A 203 -21.30 25.11 28.34
N GLY A 204 -20.37 25.12 29.31
CA GLY A 204 -20.71 25.12 30.74
C GLY A 204 -20.44 23.83 31.53
N GLY A 205 -19.70 23.97 32.64
CA GLY A 205 -19.69 23.02 33.75
C GLY A 205 -18.29 22.71 34.28
N GLY A 206 -17.78 23.52 35.21
CA GLY A 206 -16.47 23.31 35.83
C GLY A 206 -16.41 22.13 36.78
N ILE A 207 -15.26 21.45 36.81
CA ILE A 207 -14.80 20.64 37.94
C ILE A 207 -13.30 20.95 38.15
N PRO A 208 -12.87 21.42 39.34
CA PRO A 208 -11.46 21.48 39.71
C PRO A 208 -11.07 20.21 40.48
N GLY A 209 -9.93 19.59 40.15
CA GLY A 209 -9.34 18.60 41.05
C GLY A 209 -8.42 17.56 40.42
N SER A 210 -7.12 17.79 40.58
CA SER A 210 -6.07 16.82 40.98
C SER A 210 -5.95 15.47 40.28
N GLY A 211 -4.75 15.18 39.75
CA GLY A 211 -4.24 13.81 39.67
C GLY A 211 -3.21 13.60 38.58
N ALA A 212 -1.95 13.50 38.97
CA ALA A 212 -0.86 13.04 38.11
C ALA A 212 -1.12 11.60 37.64
N GLY A 213 -0.81 11.33 36.37
CA GLY A 213 -0.81 9.98 35.82
C GLY A 213 -0.54 10.01 34.33
N ALA A 214 0.67 9.65 33.94
CA ALA A 214 1.02 9.35 32.56
C ALA A 214 0.12 8.22 32.06
N GLY A 215 -0.90 8.57 31.29
CA GLY A 215 -1.66 7.63 30.47
C GLY A 215 -1.22 7.87 29.04
N ALA A 216 -0.35 7.00 28.52
CA ALA A 216 -0.22 6.83 27.09
C ALA A 216 -1.61 6.44 26.58
N SER A 217 -2.36 7.41 26.05
CA SER A 217 -3.50 7.12 25.18
C SER A 217 -2.89 6.60 23.88
N ALA A 218 -2.45 5.35 23.91
CA ALA A 218 -2.23 4.58 22.71
C ALA A 218 -3.55 4.61 21.96
N SER A 219 -3.48 5.13 20.74
CA SER A 219 -4.52 5.08 19.74
C SER A 219 -4.86 3.61 19.45
N GLU A 220 -5.72 3.03 20.30
CA GLU A 220 -6.17 1.63 20.25
C GLU A 220 -7.35 1.43 19.28
N GLY A 221 -7.64 2.43 18.45
CA GLY A 221 -8.77 2.44 17.53
C GLY A 221 -8.43 2.17 16.07
N THR A 222 -7.15 2.22 15.68
CA THR A 222 -6.74 2.19 14.26
C THR A 222 -6.07 0.89 13.85
N ARG A 223 -5.64 0.05 14.80
CA ARG A 223 -4.85 -1.15 14.48
C ARG A 223 -5.69 -2.41 14.19
N GLY A 224 -6.93 -2.47 14.70
CA GLY A 224 -7.79 -3.66 14.52
C GLY A 224 -8.24 -3.88 13.07
N GLY A 225 -8.49 -2.80 12.33
CA GLY A 225 -9.08 -2.87 11.00
C GLY A 225 -8.24 -3.55 9.92
N ALA A 226 -7.06 -2.99 9.66
CA ALA A 226 -6.20 -3.47 8.58
C ALA A 226 -5.57 -4.85 8.88
N GLY A 227 -5.25 -5.11 10.16
CA GLY A 227 -4.76 -6.42 10.59
C GLY A 227 -5.80 -7.52 10.36
N GLN A 228 -7.05 -7.25 10.74
CA GLN A 228 -8.15 -8.20 10.61
C GLN A 228 -8.51 -8.47 9.15
N LEU A 229 -8.52 -7.46 8.27
CA LEU A 229 -8.66 -7.67 6.82
C LEU A 229 -7.61 -8.63 6.27
N ASN A 230 -6.34 -8.43 6.63
CA ASN A 230 -5.26 -9.31 6.20
C ASN A 230 -5.43 -10.74 6.72
N THR A 231 -5.98 -10.94 7.91
CA THR A 231 -6.22 -12.30 8.43
C THR A 231 -7.25 -13.08 7.61
N PHE A 232 -8.33 -12.42 7.15
CA PHE A 232 -9.33 -13.07 6.29
C PHE A 232 -8.75 -13.45 4.93
N LEU A 233 -7.97 -12.54 4.32
CA LEU A 233 -7.31 -12.83 3.04
C LEU A 233 -6.25 -13.94 3.17
N ILE A 234 -5.56 -14.01 4.31
CA ILE A 234 -4.64 -15.12 4.61
C ILE A 234 -5.39 -16.44 4.73
N ASP A 235 -6.56 -16.47 5.36
CA ASP A 235 -7.36 -17.70 5.45
C ASP A 235 -7.81 -18.20 4.08
N ALA A 236 -8.20 -17.29 3.18
CA ALA A 236 -8.49 -17.61 1.78
C ALA A 236 -7.28 -18.21 1.06
N LEU A 237 -6.11 -17.54 1.15
CA LEU A 237 -4.87 -18.02 0.54
C LEU A 237 -4.47 -19.40 1.10
N VAL A 238 -4.56 -19.60 2.42
CA VAL A 238 -4.23 -20.89 3.04
C VAL A 238 -5.13 -22.00 2.52
N ALA A 239 -6.43 -21.75 2.33
CA ALA A 239 -7.34 -22.72 1.75
C ALA A 239 -6.94 -23.10 0.32
N GLU A 240 -6.55 -22.13 -0.52
CA GLU A 240 -6.07 -22.39 -1.87
C GLU A 240 -4.75 -23.16 -1.88
N LEU A 241 -3.81 -22.81 -0.99
CA LEU A 241 -2.55 -23.55 -0.85
C LEU A 241 -2.79 -24.99 -0.39
N GLU A 242 -3.74 -25.22 0.52
CA GLU A 242 -4.12 -26.58 0.96
C GLU A 242 -4.71 -27.40 -0.20
N LEU A 243 -5.47 -26.77 -1.11
CA LEU A 243 -5.93 -27.45 -2.32
C LEU A 243 -4.74 -27.84 -3.22
N ILE A 244 -3.81 -26.92 -3.48
CA ILE A 244 -2.62 -27.18 -4.31
C ILE A 244 -1.72 -28.25 -3.68
N ALA A 245 -1.55 -28.22 -2.36
CA ALA A 245 -0.71 -29.18 -1.63
C ALA A 245 -1.27 -30.62 -1.69
N ASN A 246 -2.57 -30.79 -1.94
CA ASN A 246 -3.25 -32.08 -1.99
C ASN A 246 -3.51 -32.60 -3.42
N LEU A 247 -3.03 -31.90 -4.46
CA LEU A 247 -3.03 -32.37 -5.86
C LEU A 247 -1.97 -33.45 -6.09
#